data_AF-A0A958QXP1-F1
#
_entry.id   AF-A0A958QXP1-F1
#
_cell.length_a   1.000
_cell.length_b   1.000
_cell.length_c   1.000
_cell.angle_alpha   90.00
_cell.angle_beta   90.00
_cell.angle_gamma   90.00
#
_symmetry.space_group_name_H-M   'P 1'
#
loop_
_entity.id
_entity.type
_entity.pdbx_description
1 polymer ?
#
loop_
_entity_poly.entity_id
_entity_poly.type
_entity_poly.pdbx_seq_one_letter_code
_entity_poly.pdbx_strand_id
1 'polypeptide(L)'
;VLLYIPNRIFDLIDIFRIDVGLGISAGATLRLTSYGQAGYRVIDPWSLRCGLQGRDWPIFVERGKEHGFGPDFIRTSGRTSTPYEVGAGVDLGVAGAYAGISIDELADFMGGIFLLDFKNDDY
;
A
#
# COMPACT_ATOMS: atom_id res chain seq x y z
N VAL A 1 26.53 7.44 8.45
CA VAL A 1 26.01 8.67 9.14
C VAL A 1 25.56 9.75 8.17
N LEU A 2 26.29 10.05 7.08
CA LEU A 2 25.91 11.15 6.16
C LEU A 2 24.54 10.96 5.48
N LEU A 3 24.10 9.70 5.31
CA LEU A 3 22.82 9.32 4.70
C LEU A 3 21.70 9.08 5.71
N TYR A 4 21.94 9.26 7.01
CA TYR A 4 20.94 8.98 8.03
C TYR A 4 19.66 9.81 7.86
N ILE A 5 19.80 11.13 7.66
CA ILE A 5 18.65 12.03 7.48
C ILE A 5 17.91 11.73 6.16
N PRO A 6 18.60 11.61 5.00
CA PRO A 6 17.96 11.17 3.76
C PRO A 6 17.20 9.85 3.90
N ASN A 7 17.79 8.82 4.53
CA ASN A 7 17.14 7.52 4.73
C ASN A 7 15.86 7.68 5.54
N ARG A 8 15.89 8.43 6.66
CA ARG A 8 14.67 8.68 7.45
C ARG A 8 13.55 9.35 6.66
N ILE A 9 13.91 10.23 5.72
CA ILE A 9 12.91 10.88 4.85
C ILE A 9 12.30 9.84 3.89
N PHE A 10 13.11 8.92 3.34
CA PHE A 10 12.60 7.84 2.50
C PHE A 10 11.72 6.87 3.29
N ASP A 11 12.13 6.46 4.49
CA ASP A 11 11.32 5.56 5.31
C ASP A 11 9.98 6.21 5.70
N LEU A 12 9.99 7.51 5.99
CA LEU A 12 8.76 8.27 6.25
C LEU A 12 7.81 8.27 5.06
N ILE A 13 8.35 8.37 3.83
CA ILE A 13 7.54 8.30 2.60
C ILE A 13 7.03 6.89 2.37
N ASP A 14 7.86 5.88 2.67
CA ASP A 14 7.53 4.46 2.48
C ASP A 14 6.35 4.02 3.35
N ILE A 15 6.20 4.59 4.55
CA ILE A 15 5.05 4.35 5.44
C ILE A 15 3.71 4.53 4.72
N PHE A 16 3.59 5.54 3.86
CA PHE A 16 2.30 5.93 3.28
C PHE A 16 2.10 5.34 1.88
N ARG A 17 0.99 4.62 1.71
CA ARG A 17 0.56 4.06 0.43
C ARG A 17 -0.74 4.73 0.03
N ILE A 18 -0.67 5.77 -0.79
CA ILE A 18 -1.83 6.58 -1.16
C ILE A 18 -1.90 6.66 -2.67
N ASP A 19 -2.99 6.21 -3.26
CA ASP A 19 -3.18 6.30 -4.70
C ASP A 19 -4.60 6.63 -5.11
N VAL A 20 -4.71 7.20 -6.31
CA VAL A 20 -5.95 7.48 -6.99
C VAL A 20 -5.91 6.81 -8.37
N GLY A 21 -7.04 6.22 -8.78
CA GLY A 21 -7.17 5.48 -10.02
C GLY A 21 -8.32 5.96 -10.87
N LEU A 22 -8.17 5.86 -12.19
CA LEU A 22 -9.21 6.09 -13.18
C LEU A 22 -9.32 4.89 -14.13
N GLY A 23 -10.51 4.32 -14.22
CA GLY A 23 -10.86 3.14 -15.00
C GLY A 23 -11.93 2.32 -14.31
N ILE A 24 -12.38 1.22 -14.90
CA ILE A 24 -13.69 0.66 -14.53
C ILE A 24 -13.52 -0.25 -13.32
N SER A 25 -14.16 0.05 -12.18
CA SER A 25 -13.87 -0.62 -10.92
C SER A 25 -14.88 -0.29 -9.80
N ALA A 26 -15.20 -1.22 -8.89
CA ALA A 26 -16.22 -1.05 -7.83
C ALA A 26 -15.90 -1.73 -6.50
N GLY A 27 -15.82 -0.93 -5.43
CA GLY A 27 -16.16 -1.36 -4.08
C GLY A 27 -15.04 -1.43 -3.05
N ALA A 28 -15.46 -1.36 -1.78
CA ALA A 28 -14.59 -1.14 -0.65
C ALA A 28 -13.68 -2.34 -0.33
N THR A 29 -12.43 -2.05 -0.01
CA THR A 29 -11.50 -3.02 0.58
C THR A 29 -11.01 -2.45 1.91
N LEU A 30 -10.85 -3.30 2.92
CA LEU A 30 -10.22 -2.99 4.19
C LEU A 30 -9.09 -4.01 4.41
N ARG A 31 -7.92 -3.52 4.74
CA ARG A 31 -6.75 -4.29 5.09
C ARG A 31 -6.32 -3.85 6.48
N LEU A 32 -6.13 -4.80 7.38
CA LEU A 32 -5.60 -4.53 8.73
C LEU A 32 -4.23 -5.20 8.87
N THR A 33 -4.11 -6.43 8.37
CA THR A 33 -2.86 -7.21 8.34
C THR A 33 -2.96 -8.28 7.26
N SER A 34 -1.89 -9.04 7.04
CA SER A 34 -1.92 -10.28 6.26
C SER A 34 -3.05 -11.24 6.70
N TYR A 35 -3.47 -11.22 7.97
CA TYR A 35 -4.51 -12.09 8.52
C TYR A 35 -5.91 -11.45 8.59
N GLY A 36 -5.99 -10.13 8.58
CA GLY A 36 -7.25 -9.37 8.66
C GLY A 36 -7.46 -8.57 7.38
N GLN A 37 -8.20 -9.12 6.43
CA GLN A 37 -8.53 -8.48 5.15
C GLN A 37 -10.04 -8.63 4.92
N ALA A 38 -10.74 -7.58 4.48
CA ALA A 38 -12.18 -7.61 4.19
C ALA A 38 -12.49 -6.89 2.87
N GLY A 39 -13.00 -7.64 1.89
CA GLY A 39 -13.33 -7.19 0.52
C GLY A 39 -14.68 -6.47 0.44
N TYR A 40 -15.16 -5.99 -0.70
CA TYR A 40 -15.00 -6.38 -2.09
C TYR A 40 -14.59 -5.20 -2.96
N ARG A 41 -13.62 -5.39 -3.85
CA ARG A 41 -13.23 -4.42 -4.90
C ARG A 41 -13.44 -5.07 -6.27
N VAL A 42 -13.68 -4.30 -7.32
CA VAL A 42 -13.76 -4.78 -8.71
C VAL A 42 -12.92 -3.92 -9.57
N ILE A 43 -12.18 -4.39 -10.56
CA ILE A 43 -11.64 -3.55 -11.65
C ILE A 43 -11.78 -4.33 -12.97
N ASP A 44 -12.48 -3.83 -13.98
CA ASP A 44 -12.70 -4.51 -15.26
C ASP A 44 -12.99 -3.53 -16.43
N PRO A 45 -12.07 -3.29 -17.39
CA PRO A 45 -10.91 -4.15 -17.71
C PRO A 45 -9.60 -3.74 -17.01
N TRP A 46 -9.45 -2.47 -16.64
CA TRP A 46 -8.26 -1.93 -16.00
C TRP A 46 -8.56 -0.56 -15.37
N SER A 47 -7.71 -0.16 -14.42
CA SER A 47 -7.67 1.18 -13.85
C SER A 47 -6.23 1.68 -13.89
N LEU A 48 -6.04 2.87 -14.47
CA LEU A 48 -4.76 3.57 -14.41
C LEU A 48 -4.68 4.30 -13.07
N ARG A 49 -3.69 3.95 -12.27
CA ARG A 49 -3.47 4.51 -10.95
C ARG A 49 -2.21 5.35 -10.90
N CYS A 50 -2.25 6.37 -10.05
CA CYS A 50 -1.14 7.23 -9.72
C CYS A 50 -1.13 7.47 -8.20
N GLY A 51 0.03 7.30 -7.56
CA GLY A 51 0.12 7.48 -6.11
C GLY A 51 1.49 7.17 -5.52
N LEU A 52 1.58 7.40 -4.22
CA LEU A 52 2.68 6.96 -3.37
C LEU A 52 2.53 5.47 -3.09
N GLN A 53 3.54 4.70 -3.45
CA GLN A 53 3.66 3.26 -3.14
C GLN A 53 5.02 2.97 -2.50
N GLY A 54 5.49 3.86 -1.63
CA GLY A 54 6.88 3.88 -1.17
C GLY A 54 7.86 4.06 -2.32
N ARG A 55 8.91 3.23 -2.37
CA ARG A 55 9.98 3.28 -3.40
C ARG A 55 9.57 2.71 -4.78
N ASP A 56 8.33 2.25 -4.94
CA ASP A 56 7.83 1.74 -6.21
C ASP A 56 7.43 2.86 -7.20
N TRP A 57 7.31 2.50 -8.47
CA TRP A 57 6.91 3.43 -9.52
C TRP A 57 5.50 3.99 -9.23
N PRO A 58 5.32 5.33 -9.25
CA PRO A 58 4.09 5.95 -8.78
C PRO A 58 2.90 5.73 -9.72
N ILE A 59 3.13 5.33 -10.98
CA ILE A 59 2.09 5.11 -11.98
C ILE A 59 1.98 3.63 -12.30
N PHE A 60 0.80 3.05 -12.20
CA PHE A 60 0.61 1.61 -12.41
C PHE A 60 -0.76 1.31 -12.98
N VAL A 61 -0.90 0.13 -13.58
CA VAL A 61 -2.18 -0.35 -14.11
C VAL A 61 -2.68 -1.44 -13.18
N GLU A 62 -3.78 -1.16 -12.49
CA GLU A 62 -4.47 -2.15 -11.66
C GLU A 62 -5.52 -2.88 -12.50
N ARG A 63 -5.63 -4.20 -12.32
CA ARG A 63 -6.60 -5.06 -13.00
C ARG A 63 -7.29 -6.01 -12.02
N GLY A 64 -8.61 -6.11 -12.07
CA GLY A 64 -9.36 -7.18 -11.39
C GLY A 64 -9.92 -6.87 -10.00
N LYS A 65 -10.74 -7.81 -9.53
CA LYS A 65 -11.62 -7.71 -8.36
C LYS A 65 -11.01 -8.39 -7.11
N GLU A 66 -11.15 -7.85 -5.90
CA GLU A 66 -10.75 -8.51 -4.64
C GLU A 66 -11.97 -9.06 -3.88
N HIS A 67 -11.94 -10.34 -3.51
CA HIS A 67 -12.93 -11.01 -2.66
C HIS A 67 -12.25 -11.98 -1.68
N GLY A 68 -12.71 -11.98 -0.43
CA GLY A 68 -12.28 -12.88 0.65
C GLY A 68 -12.37 -12.20 2.02
N PHE A 69 -12.34 -13.02 3.07
CA PHE A 69 -12.16 -12.59 4.46
C PHE A 69 -10.95 -13.34 5.03
N GLY A 70 -10.03 -12.60 5.64
CA GLY A 70 -8.85 -13.17 6.27
C GLY A 70 -7.88 -13.83 5.28
N PRO A 71 -7.41 -15.08 5.53
CA PRO A 71 -6.35 -15.71 4.74
C PRO A 71 -6.77 -16.08 3.31
N ASP A 72 -8.07 -16.21 3.03
CA ASP A 72 -8.61 -16.55 1.71
C ASP A 72 -8.77 -15.32 0.78
N PHE A 73 -8.09 -14.21 1.09
CA PHE A 73 -8.21 -12.96 0.36
C PHE A 73 -7.44 -12.97 -0.97
N ILE A 74 -8.17 -12.87 -2.09
CA ILE A 74 -7.59 -12.75 -3.43
C ILE A 74 -7.26 -11.29 -3.70
N ARG A 75 -5.98 -11.02 -3.97
CA ARG A 75 -5.44 -9.67 -4.20
C ARG A 75 -5.54 -9.24 -5.65
N THR A 76 -5.72 -7.93 -5.88
CA THR A 76 -5.62 -7.36 -7.22
C THR A 76 -4.18 -7.41 -7.74
N SER A 77 -4.00 -7.63 -9.04
CA SER A 77 -2.66 -7.50 -9.65
C SER A 77 -2.33 -6.03 -9.90
N GLY A 78 -1.13 -5.59 -9.51
CA GLY A 78 -0.57 -4.29 -9.87
C GLY A 78 -0.24 -3.36 -8.70
N ARG A 79 -0.80 -3.60 -7.50
CA ARG A 79 -0.42 -2.87 -6.27
C ARG A 79 0.54 -3.72 -5.42
N THR A 80 1.65 -3.14 -4.99
CA THR A 80 2.54 -3.75 -4.00
C THR A 80 1.97 -3.53 -2.60
N SER A 81 1.76 -4.62 -1.85
CA SER A 81 1.26 -4.59 -0.46
C SER A 81 2.31 -5.12 0.50
N THR A 82 2.46 -4.49 1.66
CA THR A 82 3.36 -4.96 2.72
C THR A 82 2.66 -5.98 3.63
N PRO A 83 3.41 -6.86 4.31
CA PRO A 83 2.83 -7.89 5.18
C PRO A 83 1.97 -7.32 6.33
N TYR A 84 2.31 -6.12 6.81
CA TYR A 84 1.66 -5.46 7.93
C TYR A 84 1.05 -4.11 7.51
N GLU A 85 0.29 -4.11 6.42
CA GLU A 85 -0.39 -2.92 5.94
C GLU A 85 -1.79 -2.79 6.56
N VAL A 86 -2.10 -1.61 7.09
CA VAL A 86 -3.45 -1.18 7.47
C VAL A 86 -3.92 -0.16 6.43
N GLY A 87 -4.92 -0.49 5.64
CA GLY A 87 -5.42 0.39 4.59
C GLY A 87 -6.88 0.19 4.24
N ALA A 88 -7.44 1.18 3.57
CA ALA A 88 -8.79 1.16 3.07
C ALA A 88 -8.82 1.72 1.65
N GLY A 89 -9.62 1.10 0.80
CA GLY A 89 -9.88 1.59 -0.55
C GLY A 89 -11.37 1.71 -0.81
N VAL A 90 -11.70 2.69 -1.63
CA VAL A 90 -13.07 2.94 -2.10
C VAL A 90 -12.99 3.19 -3.59
N ASP A 91 -13.69 2.35 -4.36
CA ASP A 91 -13.78 2.49 -5.81
C ASP A 91 -15.25 2.80 -6.19
N LEU A 92 -15.46 3.97 -6.82
CA LEU A 92 -16.76 4.54 -7.20
C LEU A 92 -16.83 4.72 -8.73
N GLY A 93 -17.43 3.74 -9.40
CA GLY A 93 -17.71 3.79 -10.84
C GLY A 93 -16.45 3.74 -11.70
N VAL A 94 -15.92 4.91 -12.05
CA VAL A 94 -14.71 5.07 -12.89
C VAL A 94 -13.51 5.62 -12.13
N ALA A 95 -13.68 5.96 -10.85
CA ALA A 95 -12.63 6.52 -10.02
C ALA A 95 -12.45 5.71 -8.76
N GLY A 96 -11.20 5.56 -8.33
CA GLY A 96 -10.81 4.81 -7.16
C GLY A 96 -9.84 5.58 -6.30
N ALA A 97 -9.89 5.36 -5.00
CA ALA A 97 -8.88 5.87 -4.08
C ALA A 97 -8.51 4.78 -3.08
N TYR A 98 -7.26 4.84 -2.63
CA TYR A 98 -6.75 3.97 -1.59
C TYR A 98 -5.79 4.73 -0.69
N ALA A 99 -5.87 4.43 0.59
CA ALA A 99 -4.93 4.90 1.59
C ALA A 99 -4.56 3.74 2.50
N GLY A 100 -3.26 3.54 2.69
CA GLY A 100 -2.69 2.52 3.53
C GLY A 100 -1.49 3.06 4.30
N ILE A 101 -1.27 2.47 5.47
CA ILE A 101 -0.13 2.70 6.33
C ILE A 101 0.57 1.35 6.51
N SER A 102 1.85 1.32 6.22
CA SER A 102 2.69 0.16 6.42
C SER A 102 3.27 0.18 7.83
N ILE A 103 2.82 -0.74 8.68
CA ILE A 103 3.21 -0.78 10.10
C ILE A 103 4.66 -1.24 10.26
N ASP A 104 5.17 -2.08 9.36
CA ASP A 104 6.58 -2.49 9.38
C ASP A 104 7.52 -1.33 9.00
N GLU A 105 7.16 -0.52 8.00
CA GLU A 105 7.93 0.68 7.64
C GLU A 105 7.81 1.76 8.72
N LEU A 106 6.66 1.88 9.39
CA LEU A 106 6.49 2.78 10.54
C LEU A 106 7.38 2.36 11.72
N ALA A 107 7.44 1.06 12.03
CA ALA A 107 8.28 0.54 13.09
C ALA A 107 9.76 0.76 12.80
N ASP A 108 10.18 0.58 11.54
CA ASP A 108 11.56 0.81 11.12
C ASP A 108 11.95 2.30 11.16
N PHE A 109 11.09 3.20 10.67
CA PHE A 109 11.30 4.65 10.83
C PHE A 109 11.43 5.07 12.31
N MET A 110 10.54 4.56 13.17
CA MET A 110 10.56 4.86 14.61
C MET A 110 11.80 4.26 15.30
N GLY A 111 12.21 3.05 14.92
CA GLY A 111 13.47 2.45 15.38
C GLY A 111 14.67 3.26 14.95
N GLY A 112 14.66 3.72 13.69
CA GLY A 112 15.72 4.53 13.09
C GLY A 112 15.99 5.81 13.87
N ILE A 113 14.95 6.48 14.40
CA ILE A 113 15.09 7.66 15.30
C ILE A 113 16.00 7.36 16.50
N PHE A 114 15.95 6.12 17.01
CA PHE A 114 16.77 5.65 18.13
C PHE A 114 18.02 4.87 17.68
N LEU A 115 18.42 5.00 16.41
CA LEU A 115 19.56 4.29 15.79
C LEU A 115 19.39 2.75 15.78
N LEU A 116 18.15 2.27 15.78
CA LEU A 116 17.81 0.85 15.59
C LEU A 116 17.35 0.64 14.15
N ASP A 117 18.02 -0.25 13.41
CA ASP A 117 17.66 -0.63 12.05
C ASP A 117 17.16 -2.08 12.06
N PHE A 118 15.85 -2.28 11.84
CA PHE A 118 15.25 -3.61 11.87
C PHE A 118 15.31 -4.28 10.49
N LYS A 119 15.33 -3.50 9.40
CA LYS A 119 15.39 -4.01 8.03
C LYS A 119 16.81 -4.21 7.52
N ASN A 120 17.82 -3.69 8.22
CA ASN A 120 19.24 -3.68 7.81
C ASN A 120 19.43 -3.07 6.41
N ASP A 121 18.61 -2.08 6.03
CA ASP A 121 18.70 -1.42 4.72
C ASP A 121 19.36 -0.03 4.78
N ASP A 122 19.86 0.38 5.95
CA ASP A 122 20.70 1.56 6.12
C ASP A 122 22.20 1.26 5.94
N TYR A 123 22.79 1.70 4.82
CA TYR A 123 24.25 1.76 4.60
C TYR A 123 24.85 3.16 4.84
#